data_AF-A0A017STM8-F1
#
_entry.id   AF-A0A017STM8-F1
#
_cell.length_a   1.000
_cell.length_b   1.000
_cell.length_c   1.000
_cell.angle_alpha   90.00
_cell.angle_beta   90.00
_cell.angle_gamma   90.00
#
_symmetry.space_group_name_H-M   'P 1'
#
loop_
_entity.id
_entity.type
_entity.pdbx_description
1 polymer ?
#
loop_
_entity_poly.entity_id
_entity_poly.type
_entity_poly.pdbx_seq_one_letter_code
_entity_poly.pdbx_strand_id
1 'polypeptide(L)'
;MTDLPHLSDLSPRVAALLAHPSITERRPPAADPWPCTGPEPPDLAALYAATDGLVLADGTTFLRRGELARATDWLKHDSSLDWPDDLVVLGEQHELVLVLDLDLTASRAGGGILEAPHDGLATFQRIARTALGYLEQRTGLLPGDPAPEQRLADAITAGDIPALRQALAEPLYPGTDRQTALAELTLGRLLAAMGDETAATEAFERSIAARARAAPRGAAAIERAAALRACAAAARQAGAESLAARFAARR
;
A
#
# COMPACT_ATOMS: atom_id res chain seq x y z
N MET A 1 16.11 -2.09 12.06
CA MET A 1 15.17 -1.94 13.18
C MET A 1 14.60 -0.55 13.11
N THR A 2 13.57 -0.37 12.30
CA THR A 2 12.85 0.89 12.18
C THR A 2 11.81 0.87 13.28
N ASP A 3 11.92 1.78 14.25
CA ASP A 3 10.88 2.01 15.26
C ASP A 3 9.57 2.25 14.52
N LEU A 4 8.58 1.37 14.68
CA LEU A 4 7.21 1.60 14.23
C LEU A 4 6.54 2.42 15.35
N PRO A 5 6.31 3.73 15.19
CA PRO A 5 5.67 4.58 16.20
C PRO A 5 4.20 4.20 16.51
N HIS A 6 3.67 3.13 15.90
CA HIS A 6 2.28 2.68 15.97
C HIS A 6 2.05 1.54 16.98
N LEU A 7 3.09 1.06 17.67
CA LEU A 7 3.00 0.06 18.75
C LEU A 7 2.78 0.69 20.15
N SER A 8 2.26 1.91 20.21
CA SER A 8 1.61 2.42 21.42
C SER A 8 0.47 1.46 21.83
N ASP A 9 0.11 1.46 23.12
CA ASP A 9 -0.85 0.52 23.72
C ASP A 9 -1.99 0.17 22.75
N LEU A 10 -1.95 -1.06 22.22
CA LEU A 10 -2.90 -1.53 21.21
C LEU A 10 -4.28 -1.77 21.83
N SER A 11 -4.33 -2.01 23.14
CA SER A 11 -5.55 -2.40 23.85
C SER A 11 -6.64 -1.32 23.80
N PRO A 12 -6.36 -0.03 24.08
CA PRO A 12 -7.32 1.06 23.90
C PRO A 12 -7.84 1.19 22.46
N ARG A 13 -6.96 1.00 21.46
CA ARG A 13 -7.35 1.09 20.05
C ARG A 13 -8.28 -0.06 19.63
N VAL A 14 -7.93 -1.29 20.01
CA VAL A 14 -8.79 -2.46 19.80
C VAL A 14 -10.13 -2.27 20.53
N ALA A 15 -10.13 -1.80 21.78
CA ALA A 15 -11.36 -1.53 22.52
C ALA A 15 -12.24 -0.47 21.84
N ALA A 16 -11.64 0.63 21.35
CA ALA A 16 -12.35 1.67 20.61
C ALA A 16 -12.94 1.12 19.29
N LEU A 17 -12.16 0.33 18.55
CA LEU A 17 -12.62 -0.33 17.33
C LEU A 17 -13.81 -1.26 17.61
N LEU A 18 -13.71 -2.15 18.61
CA LEU A 18 -14.76 -3.11 18.92
C LEU A 18 -16.02 -2.48 19.53
N ALA A 19 -15.93 -1.24 20.00
CA ALA A 19 -17.08 -0.44 20.44
C ALA A 19 -17.74 0.34 19.27
N HIS A 20 -17.11 0.38 18.10
CA HIS A 20 -17.61 1.15 16.96
C HIS A 20 -18.90 0.53 16.38
N PRO A 21 -19.93 1.33 16.06
CA PRO A 21 -21.22 0.82 15.57
C PRO A 21 -21.16 0.14 14.21
N SER A 22 -20.07 0.30 13.46
CA SER A 22 -19.87 -0.42 12.21
C SER A 22 -19.52 -1.90 12.44
N ILE A 23 -19.13 -2.31 13.66
CA ILE A 23 -18.89 -3.72 13.98
C ILE A 23 -20.24 -4.38 14.27
N THR A 24 -20.73 -5.20 13.35
CA THR A 24 -22.05 -5.83 13.43
C THR A 24 -22.01 -7.22 14.08
N GLU A 25 -20.90 -7.93 13.94
CA GLU A 25 -20.67 -9.23 14.58
C GLU A 25 -19.29 -9.26 15.23
N ARG A 26 -19.22 -9.86 16.43
CA ARG A 26 -17.98 -10.16 17.14
C ARG A 26 -18.06 -11.59 17.63
N ARG A 27 -16.96 -12.30 17.50
CA ARG A 27 -16.86 -13.69 17.93
C ARG A 27 -16.04 -13.76 19.21
N PRO A 28 -16.45 -14.55 20.21
CA PRO A 28 -15.68 -14.67 21.45
C PRO A 28 -14.24 -15.07 21.16
N PRO A 29 -13.25 -14.53 21.90
CA PRO A 29 -11.85 -14.96 21.75
C PRO A 29 -11.70 -16.48 21.87
N ALA A 30 -10.89 -17.05 20.99
CA ALA A 30 -10.51 -18.45 21.01
C ALA A 30 -9.03 -18.60 21.40
N ALA A 31 -8.70 -19.74 22.00
CA ALA A 31 -7.32 -20.08 22.37
C ALA A 31 -6.57 -20.80 21.25
N ASP A 32 -7.06 -20.73 20.01
CA ASP A 32 -6.41 -21.37 18.88
C ASP A 32 -5.00 -20.78 18.68
N PRO A 33 -4.00 -21.63 18.41
CA PRO A 33 -2.66 -21.15 18.11
C PRO A 33 -2.64 -20.44 16.75
N TRP A 34 -1.67 -19.55 16.55
CA TRP A 34 -1.39 -18.96 15.24
C TRP A 34 -1.09 -20.08 14.23
N PRO A 35 -1.88 -20.23 13.15
CA PRO A 35 -1.77 -21.40 12.28
C PRO A 35 -0.82 -21.20 11.10
N CYS A 36 -0.22 -20.02 10.94
CA CYS A 36 0.59 -19.66 9.77
C CYS A 36 2.09 -19.71 10.08
N THR A 37 2.90 -19.78 9.02
CA THR A 37 4.36 -19.70 9.14
C THR A 37 4.78 -18.29 9.60
N GLY A 38 5.76 -18.21 10.50
CA GLY A 38 6.26 -16.95 11.02
C GLY A 38 5.48 -16.44 12.25
N PRO A 39 5.90 -15.30 12.81
CA PRO A 39 5.26 -14.74 13.99
C PRO A 39 3.89 -14.11 13.66
N GLU A 40 2.95 -14.25 14.58
CA GLU A 40 1.69 -13.48 14.53
C GLU A 40 1.99 -11.98 14.67
N PRO A 41 1.47 -11.11 13.78
CA PRO A 41 1.64 -9.66 13.92
C PRO A 41 1.05 -9.16 15.25
N PRO A 42 1.74 -8.27 15.99
CA PRO A 42 1.30 -7.83 17.31
C PRO A 42 -0.10 -7.19 17.35
N ASP A 43 -0.47 -6.43 16.32
CA ASP A 43 -1.79 -5.79 16.21
C ASP A 43 -2.91 -6.82 15.96
N LEU A 44 -2.62 -7.83 15.15
CA LEU A 44 -3.54 -8.94 14.90
C LEU A 44 -3.68 -9.83 16.14
N ALA A 45 -2.58 -10.10 16.87
CA ALA A 45 -2.61 -10.81 18.14
C ALA A 45 -3.45 -10.07 19.19
N ALA A 46 -3.31 -8.74 19.27
CA ALA A 46 -4.13 -7.91 20.16
C ALA A 46 -5.61 -7.92 19.77
N LEU A 47 -5.92 -7.91 18.48
CA LEU A 47 -7.29 -8.06 17.98
C LEU A 47 -7.87 -9.42 18.37
N TYR A 48 -7.16 -10.52 18.11
CA TYR A 48 -7.62 -11.87 18.41
C TYR A 48 -7.74 -12.17 19.91
N ALA A 49 -6.94 -11.51 20.75
CA ALA A 49 -7.12 -11.56 22.20
C ALA A 49 -8.46 -10.96 22.66
N ALA A 50 -9.04 -10.05 21.88
CA ALA A 50 -10.30 -9.37 22.19
C ALA A 50 -11.52 -9.89 21.41
N THR A 51 -11.32 -10.42 20.19
CA THR A 51 -12.37 -11.03 19.35
C THR A 51 -11.76 -12.03 18.36
N ASP A 52 -12.31 -13.24 18.24
CA ASP A 52 -11.83 -14.24 17.28
C ASP A 52 -12.54 -14.11 15.92
N GLY A 53 -12.24 -13.02 15.21
CA GLY A 53 -12.94 -12.64 13.98
C GLY A 53 -14.11 -11.69 14.23
N LEU A 54 -14.52 -10.99 13.18
CA LEU A 54 -15.54 -9.94 13.22
C LEU A 54 -16.15 -9.70 11.84
N VAL A 55 -17.31 -9.03 11.83
CA VAL A 55 -17.96 -8.55 10.60
C VAL A 55 -18.28 -7.07 10.75
N LEU A 56 -17.97 -6.31 9.71
CA LEU A 56 -18.30 -4.89 9.57
C LEU A 56 -19.62 -4.70 8.81
N ALA A 57 -20.25 -3.54 9.00
CA ALA A 57 -21.52 -3.16 8.38
C ALA A 57 -21.43 -3.05 6.84
N ASP A 58 -20.22 -2.89 6.30
CA ASP A 58 -19.94 -2.87 4.86
C ASP A 58 -19.69 -4.27 4.27
N GLY A 59 -19.94 -5.33 5.05
CA GLY A 59 -19.74 -6.72 4.67
C GLY A 59 -18.31 -7.23 4.77
N THR A 60 -17.35 -6.40 5.18
CA THR A 60 -15.98 -6.85 5.44
C THR A 60 -15.98 -7.87 6.57
N THR A 61 -15.47 -9.06 6.30
CA THR A 61 -15.36 -10.16 7.25
C THR A 61 -13.89 -10.43 7.55
N PHE A 62 -13.56 -10.54 8.84
CA PHE A 62 -12.28 -11.07 9.31
C PHE A 62 -12.52 -12.47 9.86
N LEU A 63 -11.77 -13.43 9.35
CA LEU A 63 -11.87 -14.84 9.72
C LEU A 63 -11.43 -15.07 11.16
N ARG A 64 -11.80 -16.24 11.70
CA ARG A 64 -11.23 -16.71 12.96
C ARG A 64 -9.77 -17.05 12.78
N ARG A 65 -9.00 -16.95 13.86
CA ARG A 65 -7.59 -17.37 13.87
C ARG A 65 -7.44 -18.82 13.41
N GLY A 66 -8.27 -19.74 13.89
CA GLY A 66 -8.23 -21.16 13.49
C GLY A 66 -8.64 -21.44 12.04
N GLU A 67 -9.25 -20.48 11.34
CA GLU A 67 -9.74 -20.64 9.96
C GLU A 67 -8.71 -20.19 8.90
N LEU A 68 -7.70 -19.39 9.28
CA LEU A 68 -6.78 -18.72 8.35
C LEU A 68 -6.01 -19.70 7.44
N ALA A 69 -5.39 -20.73 8.01
CA ALA A 69 -4.62 -21.70 7.24
C ALA A 69 -5.50 -22.47 6.25
N ARG A 70 -6.68 -22.93 6.70
CA ARG A 70 -7.62 -23.66 5.85
C ARG A 70 -8.15 -22.79 4.71
N ALA A 71 -8.49 -21.52 4.99
CA ALA A 71 -8.97 -20.59 3.97
C ALA A 71 -7.87 -20.30 2.94
N THR A 72 -6.64 -20.09 3.40
CA THR A 72 -5.46 -19.86 2.55
C THR A 72 -5.18 -21.07 1.66
N ASP A 73 -5.14 -22.27 2.24
CA ASP A 73 -4.90 -23.51 1.50
C ASP A 73 -5.99 -23.75 0.46
N TRP A 74 -7.26 -23.57 0.84
CA TRP A 74 -8.38 -23.73 -0.08
C TRP A 74 -8.24 -22.78 -1.27
N LEU A 75 -7.99 -21.49 -1.04
CA LEU A 75 -7.85 -20.51 -2.11
C LEU A 75 -6.64 -20.79 -3.02
N LYS A 76 -5.50 -21.19 -2.44
CA LYS A 76 -4.31 -21.58 -3.21
C LYS A 76 -4.59 -22.77 -4.13
N HIS A 77 -5.32 -23.78 -3.64
CA HIS A 77 -5.64 -24.97 -4.44
C HIS A 77 -6.72 -24.69 -5.49
N ASP A 78 -7.82 -24.06 -5.10
CA ASP A 78 -8.97 -23.79 -5.97
C ASP A 78 -8.57 -22.92 -7.16
N SER A 79 -7.80 -21.87 -6.90
CA SER A 79 -7.33 -20.91 -7.90
C SER A 79 -5.94 -21.25 -8.49
N SER A 80 -5.36 -22.40 -8.14
CA SER A 80 -4.03 -22.85 -8.60
C SER A 80 -2.93 -21.78 -8.44
N LEU A 81 -2.89 -21.14 -7.26
CA LEU A 81 -2.01 -20.01 -6.97
C LEU A 81 -0.65 -20.49 -6.46
N ASP A 82 0.42 -19.93 -7.01
CA ASP A 82 1.79 -20.11 -6.52
C ASP A 82 2.15 -19.02 -5.50
N TRP A 83 1.26 -18.77 -4.55
CA TRP A 83 1.49 -17.79 -3.49
C TRP A 83 2.54 -18.31 -2.51
N PRO A 84 3.52 -17.48 -2.11
CA PRO A 84 4.43 -17.84 -1.05
C PRO A 84 3.68 -18.04 0.27
N ASP A 85 4.24 -18.85 1.18
CA ASP A 85 3.57 -19.26 2.43
C ASP A 85 3.39 -18.14 3.46
N ASP A 86 3.91 -16.95 3.15
CA ASP A 86 3.76 -15.74 3.95
C ASP A 86 2.63 -14.81 3.46
N LEU A 87 1.83 -15.25 2.49
CA LEU A 87 0.53 -14.66 2.15
C LEU A 87 -0.61 -15.48 2.78
N VAL A 88 -1.39 -14.85 3.64
CA VAL A 88 -2.43 -15.49 4.44
C VAL A 88 -3.78 -14.82 4.16
N VAL A 89 -4.80 -15.59 3.82
CA VAL A 89 -6.17 -15.07 3.72
C VAL A 89 -6.66 -14.69 5.11
N LEU A 90 -6.92 -13.39 5.31
CA LEU A 90 -7.41 -12.83 6.56
C LEU A 90 -8.94 -12.69 6.56
N GLY A 91 -9.54 -12.63 5.36
CA GLY A 91 -10.98 -12.54 5.19
C GLY A 91 -11.36 -12.03 3.81
N GLU A 92 -12.53 -11.41 3.74
CA GLU A 92 -13.15 -11.03 2.46
C GLU A 92 -14.01 -9.78 2.62
N GLN A 93 -14.26 -9.10 1.50
CA GLN A 93 -15.11 -7.94 1.41
C GLN A 93 -15.78 -7.91 0.04
N HIS A 94 -17.06 -8.27 -0.03
CA HIS A 94 -17.79 -8.38 -1.31
C HIS A 94 -17.04 -9.25 -2.34
N GLU A 95 -16.44 -8.63 -3.36
CA GLU A 95 -15.73 -9.30 -4.45
C GLU A 95 -14.20 -9.33 -4.23
N LEU A 96 -13.74 -8.91 -3.05
CA LEU A 96 -12.33 -8.80 -2.68
C LEU A 96 -11.93 -9.83 -1.62
N VAL A 97 -10.75 -10.40 -1.79
CA VAL A 97 -10.04 -11.17 -0.77
C VAL A 97 -9.11 -10.24 -0.02
N LEU A 98 -9.13 -10.35 1.31
CA LEU A 98 -8.20 -9.67 2.20
C LEU A 98 -7.05 -10.62 2.51
N VAL A 99 -5.83 -10.21 2.18
CA VAL A 99 -4.62 -11.01 2.37
C VAL A 99 -3.67 -10.27 3.29
N LEU A 100 -3.22 -10.94 4.34
CA LEU A 100 -2.10 -10.52 5.16
C LEU A 100 -0.80 -11.00 4.51
N ASP A 101 0.06 -10.05 4.18
CA ASP A 101 1.44 -10.31 3.77
C ASP A 101 2.37 -10.13 4.96
N LEU A 102 2.99 -11.22 5.41
CA LEU A 102 3.93 -11.23 6.53
C LEU A 102 5.35 -10.80 6.11
N ASP A 103 5.63 -10.74 4.80
CA ASP A 103 6.92 -10.39 4.19
C ASP A 103 8.13 -11.02 4.91
N LEU A 104 8.10 -12.35 5.10
CA LEU A 104 9.10 -13.07 5.88
C LEU A 104 10.52 -12.98 5.29
N THR A 105 10.60 -12.65 3.99
CA THR A 105 11.86 -12.48 3.25
C THR A 105 12.30 -11.02 3.10
N ALA A 106 11.55 -10.06 3.64
CA ALA A 106 11.78 -8.62 3.52
C ALA A 106 11.91 -8.15 2.05
N SER A 107 11.16 -8.78 1.14
CA SER A 107 11.15 -8.46 -0.29
C SER A 107 9.96 -7.60 -0.71
N ARG A 108 8.96 -7.43 0.18
CA ARG A 108 7.68 -6.75 -0.10
C ARG A 108 7.41 -5.58 0.85
N ALA A 109 8.47 -4.82 1.10
CA ALA A 109 8.40 -3.51 1.76
C ALA A 109 7.74 -3.53 3.15
N GLY A 110 7.95 -4.60 3.91
CA GLY A 110 7.41 -4.81 5.25
C GLY A 110 5.99 -5.39 5.27
N GLY A 111 5.49 -5.91 4.15
CA GLY A 111 4.20 -6.58 4.07
C GLY A 111 3.02 -5.64 4.34
N GLY A 112 1.95 -6.18 4.90
CA GLY A 112 0.73 -5.45 5.29
C GLY A 112 -0.56 -6.14 4.88
N ILE A 113 -1.65 -5.38 4.83
CA ILE A 113 -2.95 -5.84 4.36
C ILE A 113 -3.11 -5.49 2.88
N LEU A 114 -3.36 -6.53 2.10
CA LEU A 114 -3.59 -6.48 0.67
C LEU A 114 -5.07 -6.73 0.37
N GLU A 115 -5.58 -6.07 -0.66
CA GLU A 115 -6.84 -6.40 -1.30
C GLU A 115 -6.55 -6.91 -2.72
N ALA A 116 -7.27 -7.96 -3.13
CA ALA A 116 -7.29 -8.46 -4.51
C ALA A 116 -8.71 -8.89 -4.89
N PRO A 117 -9.18 -8.60 -6.12
CA PRO A 117 -10.40 -9.17 -6.65
C PRO A 117 -10.34 -10.70 -6.69
N HIS A 118 -11.47 -11.39 -6.49
CA HIS A 118 -11.52 -12.86 -6.61
C HIS A 118 -11.06 -13.39 -7.98
N ASP A 119 -11.27 -12.63 -9.05
CA ASP A 119 -10.81 -12.94 -10.41
C ASP A 119 -9.39 -12.38 -10.72
N GLY A 120 -8.79 -11.67 -9.77
CA GLY A 120 -7.55 -10.91 -9.90
C GLY A 120 -6.51 -11.22 -8.82
N LEU A 121 -6.44 -12.48 -8.35
CA LEU A 121 -5.58 -12.95 -7.25
C LEU A 121 -4.06 -12.88 -7.51
N ALA A 122 -3.64 -12.33 -8.64
CA ALA A 122 -2.25 -12.02 -8.97
C ALA A 122 -1.93 -10.52 -8.85
N THR A 123 -2.94 -9.66 -8.67
CA THR A 123 -2.80 -8.20 -8.63
C THR A 123 -3.29 -7.68 -7.28
N PHE A 124 -2.34 -7.52 -6.36
CA PHE A 124 -2.59 -6.98 -5.04
C PHE A 124 -2.43 -5.47 -5.02
N GLN A 125 -3.26 -4.82 -4.21
CA GLN A 125 -3.00 -3.48 -3.71
C GLN A 125 -2.82 -3.53 -2.20
N ARG A 126 -1.70 -3.00 -1.71
CA ARG A 126 -1.52 -2.80 -0.27
C ARG A 126 -2.36 -1.60 0.19
N ILE A 127 -3.27 -1.84 1.14
CA ILE A 127 -4.21 -0.84 1.66
C ILE A 127 -3.78 -0.32 3.03
N ALA A 128 -3.22 -1.19 3.88
CA ALA A 128 -2.70 -0.80 5.20
C ALA A 128 -1.42 -1.57 5.54
N ARG A 129 -0.66 -1.07 6.52
CA ARG A 129 0.51 -1.81 7.08
C ARG A 129 0.12 -2.82 8.15
N THR A 130 -1.04 -2.63 8.78
CA THR A 130 -1.50 -3.41 9.94
C THR A 130 -2.97 -3.79 9.77
N ALA A 131 -3.38 -4.92 10.35
CA ALA A 131 -4.77 -5.34 10.40
C ALA A 131 -5.63 -4.33 11.17
N LEU A 132 -5.10 -3.82 12.28
CA LEU A 132 -5.79 -2.79 13.05
C LEU A 132 -5.93 -1.48 12.25
N GLY A 133 -4.86 -1.05 11.56
CA GLY A 133 -4.89 0.14 10.71
C GLY A 133 -5.88 0.02 9.55
N TYR A 134 -5.99 -1.17 8.95
CA TYR A 134 -7.00 -1.47 7.93
C TYR A 134 -8.43 -1.27 8.49
N LEU A 135 -8.72 -1.89 9.64
CA LEU A 135 -10.05 -1.81 10.26
C LEU A 135 -10.39 -0.38 10.72
N GLU A 136 -9.43 0.33 11.31
CA GLU A 136 -9.59 1.74 11.68
C GLU A 136 -9.91 2.61 10.46
N GLN A 137 -9.21 2.41 9.34
CA GLN A 137 -9.51 3.11 8.09
C GLN A 137 -10.92 2.78 7.57
N ARG A 138 -11.34 1.50 7.58
CA ARG A 138 -12.69 1.09 7.13
C ARG A 138 -13.80 1.63 8.03
N THR A 139 -13.53 1.76 9.33
CA THR A 139 -14.49 2.30 10.31
C THR A 139 -14.48 3.83 10.39
N GLY A 140 -13.48 4.49 9.79
CA GLY A 140 -13.29 5.94 9.92
C GLY A 140 -12.72 6.36 11.27
N LEU A 141 -12.19 5.43 12.06
CA LEU A 141 -11.50 5.73 13.31
C LEU A 141 -10.09 6.26 13.00
N LEU A 142 -9.81 7.48 13.44
CA LEU A 142 -8.50 8.11 13.30
C LEU A 142 -7.52 7.66 14.41
N PRO A 143 -6.21 7.67 14.14
CA PRO A 143 -5.57 8.23 12.93
C PRO A 143 -5.63 7.35 11.68
N GLY A 144 -6.03 6.07 11.80
CA GLY A 144 -5.78 5.06 10.78
C GLY A 144 -4.28 4.80 10.58
N ASP A 145 -3.95 3.84 9.70
CA ASP A 145 -2.57 3.64 9.22
C ASP A 145 -2.58 3.22 7.75
N PRO A 146 -2.92 4.17 6.84
CA PRO A 146 -3.01 3.88 5.42
C PRO A 146 -1.63 3.47 4.88
N ALA A 147 -1.59 2.56 3.91
CA ALA A 147 -0.33 2.16 3.31
C ALA A 147 0.40 3.35 2.66
N PRO A 148 1.75 3.29 2.54
CA PRO A 148 2.53 4.33 1.86
C PRO A 148 2.01 4.66 0.46
N GLU A 149 1.50 3.66 -0.26
CA GLU A 149 0.91 3.82 -1.60
C GLU A 149 -0.32 4.71 -1.57
N GLN A 150 -1.19 4.56 -0.56
CA GLN A 150 -2.37 5.40 -0.41
C GLN A 150 -1.96 6.83 -0.04
N ARG A 151 -1.03 6.99 0.92
CA ARG A 151 -0.48 8.31 1.26
C ARG A 151 0.13 9.01 0.05
N LEU A 152 0.80 8.26 -0.81
CA LEU A 152 1.37 8.77 -2.05
C LEU A 152 0.27 9.24 -3.02
N ALA A 153 -0.81 8.47 -3.20
CA ALA A 153 -1.95 8.88 -4.03
C ALA A 153 -2.64 10.15 -3.51
N ASP A 154 -2.83 10.24 -2.19
CA ASP A 154 -3.45 11.40 -1.55
C ASP A 154 -2.56 12.65 -1.71
N ALA A 155 -1.24 12.50 -1.52
CA ALA A 155 -0.26 13.58 -1.69
C ALA A 155 -0.17 14.08 -3.15
N ILE A 156 -0.29 13.17 -4.14
CA ILE A 156 -0.39 13.55 -5.56
C ILE A 156 -1.63 14.42 -5.79
N THR A 157 -2.78 13.98 -5.26
CA THR A 157 -4.07 14.67 -5.44
C THR A 157 -4.06 16.05 -4.77
N ALA A 158 -3.49 16.15 -3.57
CA ALA A 158 -3.38 17.40 -2.83
C ALA A 158 -2.29 18.34 -3.39
N GLY A 159 -1.31 17.82 -4.13
CA GLY A 159 -0.14 18.58 -4.55
C GLY A 159 0.75 18.98 -3.36
N ASP A 160 0.79 18.16 -2.31
CA ASP A 160 1.52 18.42 -1.07
C ASP A 160 2.96 17.92 -1.18
N ILE A 161 3.92 18.86 -1.27
CA ILE A 161 5.35 18.56 -1.41
C ILE A 161 5.91 17.80 -0.19
N PRO A 162 5.73 18.26 1.07
CA PRO A 162 6.10 17.49 2.26
C PRO A 162 5.56 16.05 2.25
N ALA A 163 4.26 15.86 1.97
CA ALA A 163 3.64 14.54 1.99
C ALA A 163 4.17 13.64 0.88
N LEU A 164 4.39 14.18 -0.34
CA LEU A 164 5.02 13.45 -1.44
C LEU A 164 6.43 12.96 -1.07
N ARG A 165 7.25 13.84 -0.48
CA ARG A 165 8.61 13.48 -0.04
C ARG A 165 8.60 12.43 1.05
N GLN A 166 7.68 12.55 2.01
CA GLN A 166 7.55 11.57 3.09
C GLN A 166 7.15 10.20 2.55
N ALA A 167 6.11 10.13 1.70
CA ALA A 167 5.65 8.86 1.13
C ALA A 167 6.70 8.22 0.20
N LEU A 168 7.42 9.01 -0.61
CA LEU A 168 8.50 8.52 -1.48
C LEU A 168 9.75 8.06 -0.72
N ALA A 169 9.94 8.50 0.52
CA ALA A 169 11.05 8.04 1.37
C ALA A 169 10.79 6.66 1.98
N GLU A 170 9.54 6.18 1.95
CA GLU A 170 9.17 4.86 2.47
C GLU A 170 9.30 3.77 1.39
N PRO A 171 9.64 2.53 1.78
CA PRO A 171 9.55 1.39 0.89
C PRO A 171 8.11 1.19 0.38
N LEU A 172 7.94 1.27 -0.94
CA LEU A 172 6.69 0.98 -1.61
C LEU A 172 6.63 -0.50 -2.00
N TYR A 173 5.42 -1.05 -1.98
CA TYR A 173 5.11 -2.42 -2.35
C TYR A 173 5.48 -2.67 -3.82
N PRO A 174 5.96 -3.88 -4.18
CA PRO A 174 6.29 -4.19 -5.55
C PRO A 174 5.14 -3.93 -6.53
N GLY A 175 5.46 -3.47 -7.74
CA GLY A 175 4.46 -3.15 -8.78
C GLY A 175 3.97 -1.69 -8.77
N THR A 176 4.43 -0.87 -7.83
CA THR A 176 4.04 0.55 -7.69
C THR A 176 4.81 1.53 -8.57
N ASP A 177 5.74 1.07 -9.42
CA ASP A 177 6.63 1.94 -10.21
C ASP A 177 5.89 2.99 -11.06
N ARG A 178 4.70 2.69 -11.58
CA ARG A 178 3.88 3.68 -12.31
C ARG A 178 3.40 4.81 -11.42
N GLN A 179 2.97 4.47 -10.20
CA GLN A 179 2.53 5.45 -9.22
C GLN A 179 3.71 6.29 -8.72
N THR A 180 4.87 5.66 -8.48
CA THR A 180 6.14 6.35 -8.17
C THR A 180 6.51 7.33 -9.28
N ALA A 181 6.40 6.92 -10.55
CA ALA A 181 6.68 7.80 -11.67
C ALA A 181 5.76 9.03 -11.71
N LEU A 182 4.47 8.85 -11.44
CA LEU A 182 3.50 9.94 -11.37
C LEU A 182 3.77 10.88 -10.18
N ALA A 183 4.10 10.33 -9.01
CA ALA A 183 4.45 11.11 -7.82
C ALA A 183 5.67 12.00 -8.07
N GLU A 184 6.75 11.43 -8.61
CA GLU A 184 7.99 12.15 -8.92
C GLU A 184 7.78 13.18 -10.04
N LEU A 185 6.93 12.90 -11.03
CA LEU A 185 6.55 13.88 -12.05
C LEU A 185 5.81 15.07 -11.42
N THR A 186 4.89 14.78 -10.51
CA THR A 186 4.10 15.79 -9.79
C THR A 186 5.01 16.63 -8.89
N LEU A 187 5.89 15.99 -8.13
CA LEU A 187 6.89 16.65 -7.29
C LEU A 187 7.80 17.56 -8.11
N GLY A 188 8.33 17.07 -9.25
CA GLY A 188 9.17 17.85 -10.14
C GLY A 188 8.47 19.09 -10.70
N ARG A 189 7.19 18.96 -11.09
CA ARG A 189 6.37 20.10 -11.53
C ARG A 189 6.20 21.15 -10.44
N LEU A 190 5.88 20.72 -9.22
CA LEU A 190 5.64 21.62 -8.09
C LEU A 190 6.91 22.37 -7.68
N LEU A 191 8.05 21.68 -7.64
CA LEU A 191 9.36 22.27 -7.34
C LEU A 191 9.79 23.27 -8.42
N ALA A 192 9.54 22.95 -9.70
CA ALA A 192 9.81 23.87 -10.80
C ALA A 192 8.96 25.15 -10.68
N ALA A 193 7.70 25.03 -10.28
CA ALA A 193 6.82 26.19 -10.07
C ALA A 193 7.28 27.09 -8.90
N MET A 194 8.00 26.51 -7.93
CA MET A 194 8.65 27.26 -6.84
C MET A 194 10.03 27.84 -7.22
N GLY A 195 10.52 27.58 -8.43
CA GLY A 195 11.85 28.00 -8.88
C GLY A 195 13.00 27.10 -8.40
N ASP A 196 12.73 25.98 -7.74
CA ASP A 196 13.74 25.00 -7.36
C ASP A 196 14.04 24.05 -8.53
N GLU A 197 14.74 24.56 -9.54
CA GLU A 197 15.06 23.80 -10.75
C GLU A 197 15.94 22.58 -10.45
N THR A 198 16.82 22.66 -9.45
CA THR A 198 17.72 21.56 -9.08
C THR A 198 16.91 20.38 -8.55
N ALA A 199 16.08 20.59 -7.53
CA ALA A 199 15.26 19.52 -6.98
C ALA A 199 14.20 19.03 -7.98
N ALA A 200 13.67 19.93 -8.82
CA ALA A 200 12.77 19.55 -9.91
C ALA A 200 13.43 18.60 -10.91
N THR A 201 14.70 18.85 -11.25
CA THR A 201 15.48 17.99 -12.15
C THR A 201 15.62 16.59 -11.58
N GLU A 202 16.01 16.48 -10.32
CA GLU A 202 16.19 15.19 -9.65
C GLU A 202 14.89 14.39 -9.60
N ALA A 203 13.77 15.05 -9.27
CA ALA A 203 12.46 14.42 -9.27
C ALA A 203 12.06 13.93 -10.68
N PHE A 204 12.26 14.75 -11.71
CA PHE A 204 12.01 14.32 -13.09
C PHE A 204 12.90 13.13 -13.52
N GLU A 205 14.17 13.07 -13.12
CA GLU A 205 15.02 11.89 -13.38
C GLU A 205 14.48 10.63 -12.70
N ARG A 206 14.07 10.73 -11.43
CA ARG A 206 13.47 9.60 -10.70
C ARG A 206 12.16 9.15 -11.34
N SER A 207 11.35 10.08 -11.84
CA SER A 207 10.14 9.78 -12.61
C SER A 207 10.44 8.98 -13.88
N ILE A 208 11.44 9.41 -14.66
CA ILE A 208 11.88 8.74 -15.89
C ILE A 208 12.39 7.32 -15.58
N ALA A 209 13.19 7.18 -14.52
CA ALA A 209 13.72 5.88 -14.11
C ALA A 209 12.62 4.92 -13.67
N ALA A 210 11.66 5.38 -12.85
CA ALA A 210 10.52 4.58 -12.42
C ALA A 210 9.65 4.13 -13.60
N ARG A 211 9.37 5.05 -14.54
CA ARG A 211 8.61 4.73 -15.74
C ARG A 211 9.29 3.70 -16.63
N ALA A 212 10.62 3.73 -16.73
CA ALA A 212 11.39 2.73 -17.46
C ALA A 212 11.37 1.35 -16.77
N ARG A 213 11.35 1.29 -15.43
CA ARG A 213 11.20 0.02 -14.68
C ARG A 213 9.80 -0.57 -14.81
N ALA A 214 8.77 0.27 -14.84
CA ALA A 214 7.38 -0.14 -15.04
C ALA A 214 7.08 -0.63 -16.48
N ALA A 215 8.04 -0.48 -17.40
CA ALA A 215 7.84 -0.79 -18.81
C ALA A 215 7.73 -2.31 -19.02
N PRO A 216 6.82 -2.77 -19.91
CA PRO A 216 6.86 -4.14 -20.41
C PRO A 216 8.23 -4.47 -21.00
N ARG A 217 8.57 -5.77 -21.03
CA ARG A 217 9.84 -6.24 -21.61
C ARG A 217 10.02 -5.69 -23.03
N GLY A 218 11.18 -5.06 -23.27
CA GLY A 218 11.53 -4.46 -24.55
C GLY A 218 10.99 -3.03 -24.79
N ALA A 219 10.09 -2.51 -23.94
CA ALA A 219 9.48 -1.19 -24.12
C ALA A 219 10.19 -0.05 -23.36
N ALA A 220 11.23 -0.35 -22.58
CA ALA A 220 11.88 0.61 -21.69
C ALA A 220 12.38 1.89 -22.39
N ALA A 221 12.94 1.79 -23.60
CA ALA A 221 13.41 2.95 -24.35
C ALA A 221 12.24 3.87 -24.79
N ILE A 222 11.13 3.27 -25.21
CA ILE A 222 9.92 4.00 -25.63
C ILE A 222 9.29 4.71 -24.42
N GLU A 223 9.20 4.01 -23.28
CA GLU A 223 8.70 4.60 -22.03
C GLU A 223 9.60 5.72 -21.52
N ARG A 224 10.93 5.57 -21.64
CA ARG A 224 11.88 6.64 -21.28
C ARG A 224 11.67 7.89 -22.14
N ALA A 225 11.52 7.72 -23.45
CA ALA A 225 11.24 8.83 -24.37
C ALA A 225 9.88 9.48 -24.09
N ALA A 226 8.88 8.70 -23.70
CA ALA A 226 7.57 9.23 -23.27
C ALA A 226 7.67 10.01 -21.95
N ALA A 227 8.45 9.51 -20.98
CA ALA A 227 8.71 10.18 -19.72
C ALA A 227 9.40 11.54 -19.93
N LEU A 228 10.42 11.60 -20.79
CA LEU A 228 11.11 12.87 -21.14
C LEU A 228 10.13 13.92 -21.70
N ARG A 229 9.21 13.50 -22.59
CA ARG A 229 8.15 14.39 -23.11
C ARG A 229 7.22 14.88 -22.00
N ALA A 230 6.85 14.00 -21.07
CA ALA A 230 6.01 14.36 -19.92
C ALA A 230 6.70 15.37 -19.01
N CYS A 231 7.99 15.17 -18.68
CA CYS A 231 8.78 16.11 -17.89
C CYS A 231 8.90 17.47 -18.57
N ALA A 232 9.18 17.51 -19.87
CA ALA A 232 9.25 18.76 -20.63
C ALA A 232 7.90 19.50 -20.69
N ALA A 233 6.79 18.77 -20.74
CA ALA A 233 5.45 19.37 -20.67
C ALA A 233 5.13 19.91 -19.27
N ALA A 234 5.44 19.14 -18.22
CA ALA A 234 5.24 19.55 -16.83
C ALA A 234 6.08 20.77 -16.46
N ALA A 235 7.33 20.85 -16.91
CA ALA A 235 8.18 22.02 -16.72
C ALA A 235 7.61 23.29 -17.40
N ARG A 236 7.07 23.17 -18.63
CA ARG A 236 6.36 24.28 -19.30
C ARG A 236 5.12 24.74 -18.53
N GLN A 237 4.33 23.80 -18.02
CA GLN A 237 3.15 24.12 -17.19
C GLN A 237 3.54 24.88 -15.91
N ALA A 238 4.74 24.64 -15.40
CA ALA A 238 5.31 25.34 -14.25
C ALA A 238 6.00 26.67 -14.59
N GLY A 239 6.04 27.07 -15.86
CA GLY A 239 6.74 28.29 -16.32
C GLY A 239 8.27 28.16 -16.41
N ALA A 240 8.83 26.94 -16.26
CA ALA A 240 10.25 26.67 -16.27
C ALA A 240 10.74 26.30 -17.69
N GLU A 241 10.82 27.27 -18.59
CA GLU A 241 11.15 27.07 -20.02
C GLU A 241 12.57 26.54 -20.25
N SER A 242 13.55 27.04 -19.49
CA SER A 242 14.93 26.53 -19.45
C SER A 242 14.95 25.03 -19.16
N LEU A 243 14.26 24.63 -18.09
CA LEU A 243 14.15 23.25 -17.65
C LEU A 243 13.47 22.37 -18.70
N ALA A 244 12.37 22.86 -19.29
CA ALA A 244 11.65 22.16 -20.34
C ALA A 244 12.52 21.89 -21.57
N ALA A 245 13.29 22.89 -22.02
CA ALA A 245 14.18 22.76 -23.17
C ALA A 245 15.25 21.67 -22.95
N ARG A 246 15.81 21.57 -21.74
CA ARG A 246 16.80 20.54 -21.39
C ARG A 246 16.23 19.12 -21.49
N PHE A 247 15.01 18.89 -21.04
CA PHE A 247 14.37 17.57 -21.15
C PHE A 247 13.95 17.26 -22.60
N ALA A 248 13.49 18.26 -23.36
CA ALA A 248 13.16 18.10 -24.77
C ALA A 248 14.38 17.71 -25.62
N ALA A 249 15.55 18.27 -25.33
CA ALA A 249 16.82 17.99 -26.02
C ALA A 249 17.36 16.57 -25.81
N ARG A 250 16.83 15.81 -24.83
CA ARG A 250 17.27 14.45 -24.50
C ARG A 250 16.40 13.35 -25.10
N ARG A 251 15.35 13.73 -25.83
CA ARG A 251 14.44 12.81 -26.52
C ARG A 251 15.15 12.08 -27.65
#